data_AF-A0AAD6Y5J3-F1
#
_entry.id   AF-A0AAD6Y5J3-F1
#
_cell.length_a   1.000
_cell.length_b   1.000
_cell.length_c   1.000
_cell.angle_alpha   90.00
_cell.angle_beta   90.00
_cell.angle_gamma   90.00
#
_symmetry.space_group_name_H-M   'P 1'
#
loop_
_entity.id
_entity.type
_entity.pdbx_description
1 polymer ?
#
loop_
_entity_poly.entity_id
_entity_poly.type
_entity_poly.pdbx_seq_one_letter_code
_entity_poly.pdbx_strand_id
1 'polypeptide(L)' 'VIDKEVERVSQEFERVSAHLASLKAHRNSIAPISSLPTELLVEIFLRLSDLPCKIITKVCRHWHAISSATPALWTRVEL' A
#
# COMPACT_ATOMS: atom_id res chain seq x y z
N VAL A 1 -16.84 -32.21 11.29
CA VAL A 1 -17.85 -31.17 10.95
C VAL A 1 -17.25 -29.79 11.15
N ILE A 2 -16.66 -29.51 12.32
CA ILE A 2 -15.97 -28.23 12.62
C ILE A 2 -14.88 -27.90 11.58
N ASP A 3 -14.02 -28.86 11.20
CA ASP A 3 -12.94 -28.60 10.23
C ASP A 3 -13.45 -28.21 8.84
N LYS A 4 -14.60 -28.75 8.42
CA LYS A 4 -15.22 -28.40 7.12
C LYS A 4 -15.78 -26.99 7.11
N GLU A 5 -16.36 -26.53 8.23
CA GLU A 5 -16.84 -25.17 8.36
C GLU A 5 -15.69 -24.16 8.46
N VAL A 6 -14.61 -24.50 9.18
CA VAL A 6 -13.39 -23.66 9.23
C VAL A 6 -12.79 -23.49 7.84
N GLU A 7 -12.68 -24.59 7.08
CA GLU A 7 -12.19 -24.54 5.70
C GLU A 7 -13.10 -23.68 4.81
N ARG A 8 -14.42 -23.87 4.88
CA ARG A 8 -15.40 -23.09 4.11
C ARG A 8 -15.28 -21.59 4.39
N VAL A 9 -15.19 -21.20 5.67
CA VAL A 9 -15.03 -19.80 6.10
C VAL A 9 -13.69 -19.24 5.63
N SER A 10 -12.62 -20.04 5.67
CA SER A 10 -11.29 -19.62 5.20
C SER A 10 -11.30 -19.34 3.70
N GLN A 11 -11.92 -20.23 2.90
CA GLN A 11 -12.08 -20.02 1.46
C GLN A 11 -12.91 -18.78 1.13
N GLU A 12 -13.98 -18.54 1.89
CA GLU A 12 -14.80 -17.34 1.71
C GLU A 12 -14.05 -16.06 2.10
N PHE A 13 -13.27 -16.10 3.18
CA PHE A 13 -12.40 -15.00 3.61
C PHE A 13 -11.36 -14.65 2.53
N GLU A 14 -10.69 -15.66 1.97
CA GLU A 14 -9.71 -15.45 0.89
C GLU A 14 -10.37 -14.84 -0.35
N ARG A 15 -11.55 -15.35 -0.74
CA ARG A 15 -12.32 -14.82 -1.87
C ARG A 15 -12.67 -13.34 -1.67
N VAL A 16 -13.21 -12.98 -0.51
CA VAL A 16 -13.61 -11.60 -0.20
C VAL A 16 -12.38 -10.70 -0.11
N SER A 17 -11.29 -11.18 0.49
CA SER A 17 -10.03 -10.44 0.59
C SER A 17 -9.42 -10.14 -0.77
N ALA A 18 -9.43 -11.11 -1.69
CA ALA A 18 -8.99 -10.93 -3.08
C ALA A 18 -9.85 -9.90 -3.81
N HIS A 19 -11.17 -9.96 -3.64
CA HIS A 19 -12.08 -8.98 -4.26
C HIS A 19 -11.84 -7.56 -3.71
N LEU A 20 -11.69 -7.42 -2.40
CA LEU A 20 -11.37 -6.14 -1.76
C LEU A 20 -10.02 -5.58 -2.25
N ALA A 21 -9.01 -6.44 -2.42
CA ALA A 21 -7.72 -6.04 -2.97
C ALA A 21 -7.84 -5.51 -4.40
N SER A 22 -8.66 -6.15 -5.24
CA SER A 22 -8.95 -5.68 -6.61
C SER A 22 -9.63 -4.32 -6.64
N LEU A 23 -10.68 -4.12 -5.81
CA LEU A 23 -11.37 -2.84 -5.70
C LEU A 23 -10.44 -1.72 -5.21
N LYS A 24 -9.60 -2.00 -4.21
CA LYS A 24 -8.58 -1.04 -3.74
C LYS A 24 -7.58 -0.69 -4.84
N ALA A 25 -7.12 -1.67 -5.62
CA ALA A 25 -6.21 -1.43 -6.73
C ALA A 25 -6.86 -0.55 -7.81
N HIS A 26 -8.11 -0.83 -8.17
CA HIS A 26 -8.85 -0.03 -9.14
C HIS A 26 -9.05 1.41 -8.64
N ARG A 27 -9.52 1.59 -7.40
CA ARG A 27 -9.64 2.93 -6.77
C ARG A 27 -8.32 3.69 -6.79
N ASN A 28 -7.21 3.02 -6.49
CA ASN A 28 -5.90 3.65 -6.52
C ASN A 28 -5.50 4.01 -7.96
N SER A 29 -5.81 3.20 -8.98
CA SER A 29 -5.47 3.52 -10.38
C SER A 29 -6.22 4.74 -10.94
N ILE A 30 -7.40 5.06 -10.42
CA ILE A 30 -8.18 6.24 -10.84
C ILE A 30 -7.93 7.47 -9.97
N ALA A 31 -7.16 7.34 -8.88
CA ALA A 31 -6.83 8.46 -8.03
C ALA A 31 -5.89 9.43 -8.79
N PRO A 32 -6.14 10.75 -8.79
CA PRO A 32 -5.32 11.72 -9.52
C PRO A 32 -3.82 11.66 -9.17
N ILE A 33 -3.48 11.30 -7.93
CA ILE A 33 -2.09 11.14 -7.50
C ILE A 33 -1.36 10.02 -8.25
N SER A 34 -2.07 9.02 -8.78
CA SER A 34 -1.47 7.89 -9.50
C SER A 34 -1.11 8.22 -10.95
N SER A 35 -1.51 9.39 -11.47
CA SER A 35 -1.06 9.89 -12.78
C SER A 35 0.22 10.73 -12.69
N LEU A 36 0.73 11.00 -11.48
CA LEU A 36 1.97 11.73 -11.31
C LEU A 36 3.17 10.83 -11.68
N PRO A 37 4.21 11.38 -12.32
CA PRO A 37 5.50 10.72 -12.44
C PRO A 37 6.09 10.32 -11.09
N THR A 38 6.85 9.23 -11.08
CA THR A 38 7.49 8.69 -9.86
C THR A 38 8.36 9.73 -9.16
N GLU A 39 9.05 10.59 -9.91
CA GLU A 39 9.92 11.65 -9.40
C GLU A 39 9.14 12.67 -8.58
N LEU A 40 7.92 13.02 -9.04
CA LEU A 40 7.05 13.94 -8.30
C LEU A 40 6.49 13.29 -7.04
N LEU A 41 6.17 12.00 -7.10
CA LEU A 41 5.75 11.25 -5.90
C LEU A 41 6.86 11.20 -4.85
N VAL A 42 8.10 10.95 -5.27
CA VAL A 42 9.27 10.96 -4.39
C VAL A 42 9.44 12.32 -3.71
N GLU A 43 9.40 13.41 -4.48
CA GLU A 43 9.53 14.77 -3.96
C GLU A 43 8.41 15.11 -2.95
N ILE A 44 7.18 14.69 -3.23
CA ILE A 44 6.06 14.82 -2.29
C ILE A 44 6.36 14.05 -1.00
N PHE A 45 6.78 12.78 -1.10
CA PHE A 45 7.06 11.95 0.07
C PHE A 45 8.20 12.52 0.93
N LEU A 46 9.25 13.09 0.32
CA LEU A 46 10.37 13.70 1.03
C LEU A 46 9.98 14.95 1.82
N ARG A 47 8.94 15.67 1.36
CA ARG A 47 8.39 16.84 2.06
C ARG A 47 7.44 16.47 3.19
N LEU A 48 6.95 15.24 3.23
CA LEU A 48 6.10 14.70 4.30
C LEU A 48 6.95 14.17 5.46
N SER A 49 7.91 14.95 5.93
CA SER A 49 8.87 14.55 6.97
C SER A 49 8.23 13.97 8.22
N ASP A 50 7.06 14.46 8.57
CA ASP A 50 6.38 14.15 9.82
C ASP A 50 5.56 12.86 9.73
N LEU A 51 5.41 12.31 8.51
CA LEU A 51 4.70 11.05 8.29
C LEU A 51 5.67 9.87 8.37
N PRO A 52 5.41 8.90 9.26
CA PRO A 52 6.20 7.68 9.29
C PRO A 52 6.23 7.02 7.91
N CYS A 53 7.43 6.69 7.40
CA CYS A 53 7.60 5.97 6.13
C CYS A 53 6.80 4.64 6.08
N LYS A 54 6.53 4.06 7.26
CA LYS A 54 5.63 2.91 7.45
C LYS A 54 4.20 3.14 6.96
N ILE A 55 3.70 4.38 6.96
CA ILE A 55 2.37 4.70 6.45
C ILE A 55 2.38 4.72 4.91
N ILE A 56 3.39 5.37 4.31
CA ILE A 56 3.54 5.48 2.85
C ILE A 56 3.61 4.09 2.20
N THR A 57 4.39 3.19 2.79
CA THR A 57 4.56 1.80 2.31
C THR A 57 3.29 0.93 2.39
N LYS A 58 2.24 1.38 3.09
CA LYS A 58 0.99 0.61 3.27
C LYS A 58 -0.15 1.06 2.35
N VAL A 59 0.03 2.12 1.57
CA VAL A 59 -1.02 2.68 0.70
C VAL A 59 -1.31 1.77 -0.50
N CYS A 60 -0.28 1.42 -1.27
CA CYS A 60 -0.38 0.53 -2.42
C CYS A 60 0.99 -0.06 -2.76
N ARG A 61 1.01 -1.08 -3.64
CA ARG A 61 2.25 -1.73 -4.10
C ARG A 61 3.22 -0.75 -4.76
N HIS A 62 2.70 0.22 -5.51
CA HIS A 62 3.53 1.22 -6.20
C HIS A 62 4.24 2.14 -5.20
N TRP A 63 3.53 2.65 -4.19
CA TRP A 63 4.12 3.50 -3.15
C TRP A 63 5.13 2.74 -2.31
N HIS A 64 4.85 1.48 -1.98
CA HIS A 64 5.85 0.61 -1.34
C HIS A 64 7.12 0.49 -2.17
N ALA A 65 7.01 0.22 -3.48
CA ALA A 65 8.17 0.09 -4.36
C ALA A 65 9.00 1.38 -4.40
N ILE A 66 8.34 2.55 -4.50
CA ILE A 66 9.00 3.86 -4.47
C ILE A 66 9.73 4.08 -3.14
N SER A 67 9.06 3.85 -2.01
CA SER A 67 9.65 4.03 -0.69
C SER A 67 10.84 3.11 -0.44
N SER A 68 10.75 1.84 -0.87
CA SER A 68 11.87 0.90 -0.76
C SER A 68 13.06 1.30 -1.64
N ALA A 69 12.79 1.83 -2.84
CA ALA A 69 13.84 2.25 -3.77
C ALA A 69 14.43 3.64 -3.47
N THR A 70 13.89 4.38 -2.50
CA THR A 70 14.30 5.76 -2.19
C THR A 70 14.81 5.86 -0.75
N PRO A 71 16.12 5.61 -0.50
CA PRO A 71 16.69 5.60 0.86
C PRO A 71 16.43 6.84 1.69
N ALA A 72 16.42 8.01 1.05
CA ALA A 72 16.19 9.30 1.70
C ALA A 72 14.86 9.36 2.49
N LEU A 73 13.88 8.49 2.18
CA LEU A 73 12.59 8.41 2.89
C LEU A 73 12.64 7.64 4.21
N TRP A 74 13.69 6.90 4.51
CA TRP A 74 13.80 6.10 5.73
C TRP A 74 15.16 6.18 6.43
N THR A 75 16.11 6.95 5.87
CA THR A 75 17.39 7.25 6.54
C THR A 75 17.26 8.30 7.63
N ARG A 76 16.21 9.14 7.62
CA ARG A 76 15.98 10.14 8.66
C ARG A 76 15.14 9.52 9.77
N VAL A 77 15.82 9.08 10.83
CA VAL A 77 15.19 8.56 12.04
C VAL A 77 14.97 9.72 12.99
N GLU A 78 13.73 10.19 13.09
CA GLU A 78 13.32 11.11 14.15
C GLU A 78 12.96 10.27 15.38
N LEU A 79 13.64 10.55 16.49
CA LEU A 79 13.51 9.84 17.78
C LEU A 79 12.39 10.42 18.63
#